data_AF-A0A7W0ZCZ7-F1
#
_entry.id   AF-A0A7W0ZCZ7-F1
#
_cell.length_a   1.000
_cell.length_b   1.000
_cell.length_c   1.000
_cell.angle_alpha   90.00
_cell.angle_beta   90.00
_cell.angle_gamma   90.00
#
_symmetry.space_group_name_H-M   'P 1'
#
loop_
_entity.id
_entity.type
_entity.pdbx_description
1 polymer ?
#
loop_
_entity_poly.entity_id
_entity_poly.type
_entity_poly.pdbx_seq_one_letter_code
_entity_poly.pdbx_strand_id
1 'polypeptide(L)'
;MESRRAAPAGDRGAEVPPPGFGSALGRALRRRCPRCGGANAFVSFFHLRERCPSCDFRFEREEGYWTGAMIVNIAACELWLAILFGIVLLFTFPDVPWGLLLGVGLVTNGLLPVIFYPWSKTIWMAFELYYHWDPTDDSSP
;
A
#
# COMPACT_ATOMS: atom_id res chain seq x y z
N MET A 1 2.44 -42.46 -9.65
CA MET A 1 2.99 -41.62 -8.57
C MET A 1 3.88 -40.57 -9.24
N GLU A 2 3.26 -39.58 -9.89
CA GLU A 2 3.98 -38.44 -10.42
C GLU A 2 4.63 -37.64 -9.29
N SER A 3 5.95 -37.64 -9.34
CA SER A 3 6.82 -36.65 -8.73
C SER A 3 6.27 -35.25 -9.01
N ARG A 4 5.63 -34.63 -8.01
CA ARG A 4 5.44 -33.17 -7.97
C ARG A 4 6.82 -32.52 -7.91
N ARG A 5 7.42 -32.30 -9.09
CA ARG A 5 8.55 -31.39 -9.22
C ARG A 5 8.05 -30.03 -8.76
N ALA A 6 8.64 -29.51 -7.68
CA ALA A 6 8.44 -28.13 -7.31
C ALA A 6 8.93 -27.28 -8.48
N ALA A 7 8.01 -26.56 -9.14
CA ALA A 7 8.37 -25.63 -10.19
C ALA A 7 9.41 -24.63 -9.64
N PRO A 8 10.45 -24.28 -10.40
CA PRO A 8 11.39 -23.24 -10.00
C PRO A 8 10.62 -21.95 -9.70
N ALA A 9 11.05 -21.19 -8.69
CA ALA A 9 10.31 -20.05 -8.15
C ALA A 9 9.85 -19.04 -9.23
N GLY A 10 10.58 -18.93 -10.34
CA GLY A 10 10.27 -18.06 -11.48
C GLY A 10 9.00 -18.43 -12.26
N ASP A 11 8.59 -19.70 -12.34
CA ASP A 11 7.36 -20.08 -13.07
C ASP A 11 6.08 -19.70 -12.30
N ARG A 12 6.17 -19.55 -10.97
CA ARG A 12 5.01 -19.22 -10.12
C ARG A 12 4.51 -17.79 -10.31
N GLY A 13 5.33 -16.91 -10.88
CA GLY A 13 4.97 -15.52 -11.14
C GLY A 13 4.15 -15.34 -12.41
N ALA A 14 4.62 -15.95 -13.51
CA ALA A 14 4.05 -15.83 -14.84
C ALA A 14 2.60 -16.32 -14.96
N GLU A 15 2.16 -17.21 -14.04
CA GLU A 15 0.82 -17.82 -14.08
C GLU A 15 -0.24 -17.04 -13.29
N VAL A 16 0.12 -15.96 -12.58
CA VAL A 16 -0.85 -15.18 -11.79
C VAL A 16 -1.57 -14.17 -12.69
N PRO A 17 -2.90 -14.31 -12.92
CA PRO A 17 -3.65 -13.38 -13.74
C PRO A 17 -3.68 -11.98 -13.08
N PRO A 18 -3.81 -10.91 -13.88
CA PRO A 18 -3.88 -9.55 -13.35
C PRO A 18 -5.02 -9.45 -12.33
N PRO A 19 -4.75 -8.99 -11.09
CA PRO A 19 -5.82 -8.80 -10.12
C PRO A 19 -6.71 -7.65 -10.58
N GLY A 20 -8.03 -7.83 -10.53
CA GLY A 20 -8.95 -6.71 -10.71
C GLY A 20 -8.68 -5.64 -9.63
N PHE A 21 -8.75 -4.36 -9.99
CA PHE A 21 -8.40 -3.22 -9.13
C PHE A 21 -8.98 -3.32 -7.71
N GLY A 22 -10.28 -3.63 -7.57
CA GLY A 22 -10.93 -3.79 -6.26
C GLY A 22 -10.37 -4.96 -5.43
N SER A 23 -9.97 -6.05 -6.08
CA SER A 23 -9.34 -7.19 -5.39
C SER A 23 -7.91 -6.86 -4.95
N ALA A 24 -7.14 -6.13 -5.77
CA ALA A 24 -5.80 -5.66 -5.44
C ALA A 24 -5.84 -4.68 -4.26
N LEU A 25 -6.76 -3.72 -4.29
CA LEU A 25 -6.96 -2.75 -3.21
C LEU A 25 -7.44 -3.43 -1.92
N GLY A 26 -8.38 -4.37 -2.02
CA GLY A 26 -8.83 -5.16 -0.86
C GLY A 26 -7.71 -6.00 -0.23
N ARG A 27 -6.79 -6.53 -1.04
CA ARG A 27 -5.57 -7.21 -0.56
C ARG A 27 -4.59 -6.23 0.09
N ALA A 28 -4.41 -5.05 -0.51
CA ALA A 28 -3.56 -3.99 0.01
C ALA A 28 -4.02 -3.50 1.39
N LEU A 29 -5.32 -3.23 1.56
CA LEU A 29 -5.92 -2.86 2.85
C LEU A 29 -5.70 -3.93 3.94
N ARG A 30 -5.66 -5.20 3.53
CA ARG A 30 -5.38 -6.35 4.41
C ARG A 30 -3.87 -6.63 4.58
N ARG A 31 -2.99 -5.76 4.07
CA ARG A 31 -1.53 -5.91 4.11
C ARG A 31 -1.03 -7.22 3.51
N ARG A 32 -1.74 -7.72 2.49
CA ARG A 32 -1.38 -8.93 1.73
C ARG A 32 -0.68 -8.56 0.44
N CYS A 33 -0.03 -9.53 -0.19
CA CYS A 33 0.55 -9.35 -1.52
C CYS A 33 -0.55 -8.92 -2.52
N PRO A 34 -0.41 -7.79 -3.24
CA PRO A 34 -1.41 -7.35 -4.21
C PRO A 34 -1.51 -8.31 -5.41
N ARG A 35 -0.39 -8.90 -5.85
CA ARG A 35 -0.31 -9.86 -6.98
C ARG A 35 -1.06 -11.16 -6.69
N CYS A 36 -0.60 -11.94 -5.71
CA CYS A 36 -1.14 -13.28 -5.45
C CYS A 36 -2.13 -13.36 -4.27
N GLY A 37 -2.23 -12.32 -3.44
CA GLY A 37 -3.04 -12.36 -2.20
C GLY A 37 -2.39 -13.13 -1.04
N GLY A 38 -1.13 -13.55 -1.18
CA GLY A 38 -0.35 -14.26 -0.15
C GLY A 38 -0.26 -13.47 1.16
N ALA A 39 -0.32 -14.20 2.27
CA ALA A 39 -0.10 -13.66 3.61
C ALA A 39 1.41 -13.44 3.88
N ASN A 40 1.75 -12.75 4.99
CA ASN A 40 3.13 -12.56 5.46
C ASN A 40 4.04 -11.75 4.51
N ALA A 41 3.46 -10.86 3.69
CA ALA A 41 4.23 -9.86 2.94
C ALA A 41 5.07 -8.96 3.88
N PHE A 42 4.54 -8.72 5.07
CA PHE A 42 5.20 -7.97 6.13
C PHE A 42 5.73 -8.91 7.22
N VAL A 43 6.97 -8.69 7.66
CA VAL A 43 7.58 -9.36 8.82
C VAL A 43 7.15 -8.67 10.11
N SER A 44 7.03 -7.34 10.09
CA SER A 44 6.55 -6.53 11.20
C SER A 44 5.58 -5.46 10.69
N PHE A 45 5.03 -4.62 11.56
CA PHE A 45 4.14 -3.54 11.12
C PHE A 45 4.78 -2.62 10.06
N PHE A 46 6.06 -2.31 10.22
CA PHE A 46 6.82 -1.42 9.34
C PHE A 46 7.75 -2.15 8.37
N HIS A 47 8.10 -3.41 8.66
CA HIS A 47 9.05 -4.15 7.85
C HIS A 47 8.34 -4.99 6.79
N LEU A 48 8.35 -4.49 5.56
CA LEU A 48 7.99 -5.27 4.38
C LEU A 48 9.16 -6.19 4.02
N ARG A 49 8.88 -7.41 3.58
CA ARG A 49 9.91 -8.29 3.01
C ARG A 49 10.38 -7.72 1.67
N GLU A 50 11.56 -8.13 1.22
CA GLU A 50 12.02 -7.80 -0.13
C GLU A 50 11.22 -8.56 -1.20
N ARG A 51 10.89 -9.83 -0.91
CA ARG A 51 10.12 -10.71 -1.80
C ARG A 51 8.92 -11.36 -1.12
N CYS A 52 7.88 -11.63 -1.90
CA CYS A 52 6.71 -12.36 -1.43
C CYS A 52 7.03 -13.86 -1.26
N PRO A 53 6.77 -14.49 -0.11
CA PRO A 53 7.06 -15.92 0.08
C PRO A 53 6.19 -16.85 -0.78
N SER A 54 5.07 -16.38 -1.32
CA SER A 54 4.13 -17.21 -2.08
C SER A 54 4.38 -17.18 -3.59
N CYS A 55 4.65 -16.00 -4.17
CA CYS A 55 4.84 -15.82 -5.61
C CYS A 55 6.22 -15.26 -5.99
N ASP A 56 7.13 -15.14 -5.02
CA ASP A 56 8.48 -14.54 -5.17
C ASP A 56 8.53 -13.10 -5.72
N PHE A 57 7.39 -12.42 -5.78
CA PHE A 57 7.30 -11.05 -6.27
C PHE A 57 8.19 -10.10 -5.45
N ARG A 58 9.09 -9.38 -6.12
CA ARG A 58 9.99 -8.38 -5.55
C ARG A 58 9.21 -7.09 -5.30
N PHE A 59 9.06 -6.71 -4.03
CA PHE A 59 8.25 -5.55 -3.64
C PHE A 59 8.94 -4.20 -3.93
N GLU A 60 10.26 -4.14 -3.80
CA GLU A 60 11.07 -2.98 -4.16
C GLU A 60 11.92 -3.31 -5.37
N ARG A 61 11.47 -2.79 -6.52
CA ARG A 61 12.04 -3.12 -7.84
C ARG A 61 13.19 -2.20 -8.20
N GLU A 62 13.04 -0.93 -7.89
CA GLU A 62 13.97 0.13 -8.25
C GLU A 62 14.26 1.01 -7.03
N GLU A 63 15.46 1.59 -6.98
CA GLU A 63 15.77 2.61 -5.99
C GLU A 63 14.81 3.80 -6.15
N GLY A 64 14.15 4.18 -5.07
CA GLY A 64 13.12 5.24 -5.12
C GLY A 64 11.72 4.76 -5.46
N TYR A 65 11.47 3.46 -5.61
CA TYR A 65 10.12 2.89 -5.80
C TYR A 65 9.11 3.37 -4.74
N TRP A 66 9.57 3.59 -3.51
CA TRP A 66 8.74 4.06 -2.41
C TRP A 66 8.33 5.54 -2.49
N THR A 67 8.83 6.29 -3.46
CA THR A 67 8.42 7.70 -3.69
C THR A 67 6.92 7.78 -3.96
N GLY A 68 6.37 6.89 -4.78
CA GLY A 68 4.93 6.86 -5.02
C GLY A 68 4.13 6.50 -3.78
N ALA A 69 4.66 5.62 -2.92
CA ALA A 69 4.05 5.35 -1.62
C ALA A 69 4.06 6.58 -0.68
N MET A 70 5.08 7.44 -0.76
CA MET A 70 5.07 8.71 -0.03
C MET A 70 4.00 9.67 -0.56
N ILE A 71 3.83 9.75 -1.89
CA ILE A 71 2.77 10.57 -2.50
C ILE A 71 1.39 10.10 -2.02
N VAL A 72 1.13 8.79 -2.04
CA VAL A 72 -0.12 8.22 -1.52
C VAL A 72 -0.31 8.53 -0.03
N ASN A 73 0.76 8.50 0.76
CA ASN A 73 0.72 8.81 2.19
C ASN A 73 0.35 10.27 2.45
N ILE A 74 1.01 11.20 1.75
CA ILE A 74 0.76 12.64 1.83
C ILE A 74 -0.67 12.96 1.39
N ALA A 75 -1.09 12.46 0.23
CA ALA A 75 -2.43 12.69 -0.31
C ALA A 75 -3.51 12.21 0.67
N ALA A 76 -3.32 11.06 1.32
CA ALA A 76 -4.26 10.57 2.33
C ALA A 76 -4.30 11.46 3.58
N CYS A 77 -3.15 11.96 4.04
CA CYS A 77 -3.09 12.86 5.19
C CYS A 77 -3.73 14.22 4.90
N GLU A 78 -3.48 14.78 3.72
CA GLU A 78 -4.07 16.05 3.28
C GLU A 78 -5.58 15.92 3.11
N LEU A 79 -6.05 14.82 2.50
CA LEU A 79 -7.48 14.55 2.35
C LEU A 79 -8.16 14.41 3.72
N TRP A 80 -7.54 13.71 4.66
CA TRP A 80 -8.03 13.62 6.03
C TRP A 80 -8.15 15.01 6.69
N LEU A 81 -7.11 15.82 6.58
CA LEU A 81 -7.09 17.17 7.14
C LEU A 81 -8.18 18.06 6.52
N ALA A 82 -8.34 18.01 5.20
CA ALA A 82 -9.36 18.78 4.49
C ALA A 82 -10.78 18.38 4.92
N ILE A 83 -11.04 17.07 5.07
CA ILE A 83 -12.33 16.56 5.55
C ILE A 83 -12.59 17.00 6.99
N LEU A 84 -11.61 16.83 7.89
CA LEU A 84 -11.71 17.27 9.28
C LEU A 84 -12.02 18.77 9.36
N PHE A 85 -11.26 19.57 8.62
CA PHE A 85 -11.44 21.02 8.56
C PHE A 85 -12.83 21.39 8.06
N GLY A 86 -13.27 20.80 6.94
CA GLY A 86 -14.60 21.03 6.37
C GLY A 86 -15.74 20.67 7.31
N ILE A 87 -15.64 19.53 8.01
CA ILE A 87 -16.64 19.11 9.01
C ILE A 87 -16.69 20.12 10.16
N VAL A 88 -15.55 20.51 10.74
CA VAL A 88 -15.55 21.45 11.86
C VAL A 88 -16.14 22.79 11.44
N LEU A 89 -15.74 23.33 10.28
CA LEU A 89 -16.32 24.57 9.78
C LEU A 89 -17.83 24.46 9.56
N LEU A 90 -18.31 23.37 8.97
CA LEU A 90 -19.73 23.19 8.69
C LEU A 90 -20.60 23.24 9.96
N PHE A 91 -20.11 22.73 11.09
CA PHE A 91 -20.88 22.62 12.33
C PHE A 91 -20.61 23.73 13.36
N THR A 92 -19.49 24.44 13.27
CA THR A 92 -19.08 25.42 14.30
C THR A 92 -19.01 26.85 13.80
N PHE A 93 -19.21 27.10 12.51
CA PHE A 93 -19.21 28.46 11.98
C PHE A 93 -20.38 29.29 12.54
N PRO A 94 -20.16 30.55 13.00
CA PRO A 94 -18.92 31.35 12.92
C PRO A 94 -17.92 31.16 14.08
N ASP A 95 -18.34 30.55 15.20
CA ASP A 95 -17.52 30.39 16.42
C ASP A 95 -16.62 29.13 16.35
N VAL A 96 -15.67 29.13 15.41
CA VAL A 96 -14.78 28.00 15.14
C VAL A 96 -13.77 27.77 16.29
N PRO A 97 -13.67 26.55 16.85
CA PRO A 97 -12.73 26.24 17.93
C PRO A 97 -11.31 25.99 17.39
N TRP A 98 -10.62 27.06 16.98
CA TRP A 98 -9.29 26.99 16.37
C TRP A 98 -8.25 26.22 17.19
N GLY A 99 -8.26 26.36 18.52
CA GLY A 99 -7.31 25.65 19.40
C GLY A 99 -7.47 24.13 19.33
N LEU A 100 -8.72 23.65 19.31
CA LEU A 100 -9.01 22.21 19.14
C LEU A 100 -8.60 21.73 17.75
N LEU A 101 -8.92 22.52 16.71
CA LEU A 101 -8.60 22.18 15.32
C LEU A 101 -7.08 22.06 15.11
N LEU A 102 -6.30 23.02 15.63
CA LEU A 102 -4.84 22.98 15.59
C LEU A 102 -4.28 21.82 16.40
N GLY A 103 -4.79 21.58 17.60
CA GLY A 103 -4.34 20.47 18.45
C GLY A 103 -4.58 19.11 17.80
N VAL A 104 -5.80 18.85 17.33
CA VAL A 104 -6.14 17.61 16.60
C VAL A 104 -5.34 17.52 15.32
N GLY A 105 -5.27 18.59 14.53
CA GLY A 105 -4.52 18.64 13.28
C GLY A 105 -3.05 18.27 13.47
N LEU A 106 -2.38 18.83 14.49
CA LEU A 106 -0.98 18.54 14.80
C LEU A 106 -0.78 17.07 15.18
N VAL A 107 -1.62 16.55 16.07
CA VAL A 107 -1.55 15.15 16.50
C VAL A 107 -1.79 14.20 15.32
N THR A 108 -2.81 14.46 14.50
CA THR A 108 -3.11 13.60 13.36
C THR A 108 -2.04 13.70 12.27
N ASN A 109 -1.50 14.89 11.98
CA ASN A 109 -0.42 15.03 10.98
C ASN A 109 0.90 14.39 11.45
N GLY A 110 1.14 14.29 12.76
CA GLY A 110 2.30 13.56 13.28
C GLY A 110 2.12 12.04 13.24
N LEU A 111 0.95 11.55 13.68
CA LEU A 111 0.72 10.12 13.89
C LEU A 111 0.21 9.39 12.64
N LEU A 112 -0.71 10.01 11.91
CA LEU A 112 -1.36 9.40 10.75
C LEU A 112 -0.39 8.98 9.65
N PRO A 113 0.58 9.81 9.19
CA PRO A 113 1.49 9.38 8.13
C PRO A 113 2.35 8.20 8.56
N VAL A 114 2.84 8.20 9.80
CA VAL A 114 3.62 7.10 10.38
C VAL A 114 2.79 5.82 10.39
N ILE A 115 1.59 5.87 10.95
CA ILE A 115 0.71 4.69 11.03
C ILE A 115 0.29 4.24 9.62
N PHE A 116 -0.04 5.16 8.73
CA PHE A 116 -0.59 4.88 7.40
C PHE A 116 0.46 4.41 6.38
N TYR A 117 1.74 4.68 6.62
CA TYR A 117 2.83 4.39 5.68
C TYR A 117 2.86 2.93 5.15
N PRO A 118 2.68 1.88 5.97
CA PRO A 118 2.60 0.50 5.47
C PRO A 118 1.44 0.26 4.50
N TRP A 119 0.29 0.92 4.71
CA TRP A 119 -0.83 0.85 3.78
C TRP A 119 -0.52 1.62 2.50
N SER A 120 0.09 2.80 2.60
CA SER A 120 0.51 3.58 1.42
C SER A 120 1.43 2.78 0.51
N LYS A 121 2.37 2.00 1.08
CA LYS A 121 3.20 1.04 0.33
C LYS A 121 2.36 0.03 -0.44
N THR A 122 1.40 -0.61 0.22
CA THR A 122 0.56 -1.63 -0.42
C THR A 122 -0.41 -1.07 -1.45
N ILE A 123 -0.93 0.13 -1.23
CA ILE A 123 -1.82 0.82 -2.17
C ILE A 123 -1.03 1.22 -3.41
N TRP A 124 0.16 1.79 -3.24
CA TRP A 124 1.07 2.11 -4.34
C TRP A 124 1.37 0.86 -5.17
N MET A 125 1.79 -0.23 -4.55
CA MET A 125 2.07 -1.50 -5.25
C MET A 125 0.84 -2.04 -6.00
N ALA A 126 -0.36 -1.93 -5.42
CA ALA A 126 -1.59 -2.35 -6.09
C ALA A 126 -1.92 -1.46 -7.30
N PHE A 127 -1.66 -0.16 -7.20
CA PHE A 127 -1.85 0.80 -8.28
C PHE A 127 -0.86 0.53 -9.42
N GLU A 128 0.43 0.46 -9.10
CA GLU A 128 1.52 0.15 -10.03
C GLU A 128 1.26 -1.17 -10.78
N LEU A 129 0.91 -2.24 -10.05
CA LEU A 129 0.59 -3.54 -10.66
C LEU A 129 -0.64 -3.50 -11.57
N TYR A 130 -1.60 -2.61 -11.30
CA TYR A 130 -2.80 -2.49 -12.14
C TYR A 130 -2.51 -1.73 -13.44
N TYR A 131 -1.72 -0.64 -13.37
CA TYR A 131 -1.40 0.18 -14.54
C TYR A 131 -0.25 -0.38 -15.39
N HIS A 132 0.77 -0.91 -14.74
CA HIS A 132 1.96 -1.48 -15.37
C HIS A 132 2.04 -2.99 -15.13
N TRP A 133 0.92 -3.69 -15.39
CA TRP A 133 0.96 -5.15 -15.32
C TRP A 133 1.86 -5.71 -16.42
N ASP A 134 2.99 -6.28 -16.02
CA ASP A 134 3.87 -7.08 -16.86
C ASP A 134 4.17 -8.40 -16.13
N PRO A 135 3.92 -9.57 -16.74
CA PRO A 135 4.22 -10.86 -16.11
C PRO A 135 5.72 -11.19 -16.05
N THR A 136 6.59 -10.47 -16.79
CA THR A 136 8.06 -10.70 -16.84
C THR A 136 8.85 -9.81 -15.89
N ASP A 137 8.15 -9.03 -15.08
CA ASP A 137 8.62 -7.93 -14.27
C ASP A 137 9.55 -8.34 -13.10
N ASP A 138 9.55 -9.64 -12.79
CA ASP A 138 10.35 -10.31 -11.75
C ASP A 138 11.64 -10.96 -12.31
N SER A 139 11.86 -10.88 -13.63
CA SER A 139 13.02 -11.48 -14.31
C SER A 139 14.22 -10.54 -14.49
N SER A 140 14.07 -9.24 -14.21
CA SER A 140 15.18 -8.27 -14.26
C SER A 140 16.07 -8.37 -13.01
N PRO A 141 17.41 -8.46 -13.17
CA PRO A 141 18.36 -8.61 -12.07
C PRO A 141 18.38 -7.42 -11.10
#